data_AF-A0A1Y0NC36-F1
#
_entry.id   AF-A0A1Y0NC36-F1
#
_cell.length_a   1.000
_cell.length_b   1.000
_cell.length_c   1.000
_cell.angle_alpha   90.00
_cell.angle_beta   90.00
_cell.angle_gamma   90.00
#
_symmetry.space_group_name_H-M   'P 1'
#
loop_
_entity.id
_entity.type
_entity.pdbx_description
1 polymer ?
#
loop_
_entity_poly.entity_id
_entity_poly.type
_entity_poly.pdbx_seq_one_letter_code
_entity_poly.pdbx_strand_id
1 'polypeptide(L)'
;MYEVLLYTALFAAAGLAALFAYVAVIGATQLNRHRETGWFHLTPYLIFLTVALITISGGRDLTQGTWSLLTEEAMTRAPWAAWLQRGLTLFLLLISSERIASTVFRRKRAGAFTWLLPLFVMYWYCAVASPALFGRYPQFSYEYLYPLLIGVAGLLVSGKECAQFVIATRNATLLFIAAGVFLIPVKMGLVLETNYSQGFIPGLPRMAGLSPHALQLGLVVQVSLLTLWVEPLESKWWNRMAWLMCLLVLFLAQSKTAWISFAVCASVMQIVRSGPEVRKWVFNPERPFQGVVSIVGLVLFAMLLAYGALFSQVGDKVLGFFDTKEGATLLTLNGREQIWEVAFQEWERNPLFGYGPSFLNLAHRTSIGMLNATHAHNQFVDDLARAGLIGASSLVVYAIALLCLSIRYAFQTRGLSIALYIVLFLRGVSEIPLSMYGYGAEFAAHILLLMVLVMMSRNHGSRVRAL
;
A
#
# COMPACT_ATOMS: atom_id res chain seq x y z
N MET A 1 19.83 -10.72 -43.69
CA MET A 1 18.43 -10.61 -44.17
C MET A 1 17.41 -10.90 -43.07
N TYR A 2 17.50 -12.02 -42.35
CA TYR A 2 16.57 -12.37 -41.24
C TYR A 2 16.51 -11.31 -40.13
N GLU A 3 17.65 -10.82 -39.65
CA GLU A 3 17.68 -9.78 -38.59
C GLU A 3 17.01 -8.48 -39.04
N VAL A 4 17.25 -8.04 -40.27
CA VAL A 4 16.62 -6.83 -40.83
C VAL A 4 15.09 -7.00 -40.87
N LEU A 5 14.59 -8.13 -41.36
CA LEU A 5 13.15 -8.42 -41.37
C LEU A 5 12.56 -8.46 -39.95
N LEU A 6 13.27 -9.04 -38.99
CA LEU A 6 12.85 -9.09 -37.59
C LEU A 6 12.77 -7.69 -36.98
N TYR A 7 13.81 -6.86 -37.15
CA TYR A 7 13.81 -5.49 -36.63
C TYR A 7 12.72 -4.64 -37.31
N THR A 8 12.56 -4.74 -38.63
CA THR A 8 11.49 -4.03 -39.34
C THR A 8 10.11 -4.45 -38.83
N ALA A 9 9.87 -5.75 -38.61
CA ALA A 9 8.62 -6.24 -38.04
C ALA A 9 8.39 -5.73 -36.61
N LEU A 10 9.44 -5.69 -35.77
CA LEU A 10 9.37 -5.16 -34.41
C LEU A 10 9.07 -3.66 -34.39
N PHE A 11 9.73 -2.87 -35.23
CA PHE A 11 9.47 -1.42 -35.35
C PHE A 11 8.07 -1.14 -35.90
N ALA A 12 7.62 -1.89 -36.91
CA ALA A 12 6.27 -1.77 -37.44
C ALA A 12 5.22 -2.12 -36.37
N ALA A 13 5.42 -3.21 -35.63
CA ALA A 13 4.55 -3.60 -34.53
C ALA A 13 4.53 -2.55 -33.41
N ALA A 14 5.68 -1.99 -33.03
CA ALA A 14 5.77 -0.92 -32.05
C ALA A 14 5.05 0.36 -32.52
N GLY A 15 5.23 0.73 -33.79
CA GLY A 15 4.55 1.88 -34.40
C GLY A 15 3.02 1.71 -34.42
N LEU A 16 2.53 0.54 -34.81
CA LEU A 16 1.10 0.20 -34.77
C LEU A 16 0.55 0.19 -33.34
N ALA A 17 1.29 -0.34 -32.37
CA ALA A 17 0.89 -0.34 -30.97
C ALA A 17 0.81 1.09 -30.40
N ALA A 18 1.78 1.96 -30.74
CA ALA A 18 1.76 3.37 -30.34
C ALA A 18 0.57 4.12 -30.97
N LEU A 19 0.30 3.89 -32.26
CA LEU A 19 -0.86 4.46 -32.95
C LEU A 19 -2.18 3.98 -32.33
N PHE A 20 -2.31 2.69 -32.05
CA PHE A 20 -3.49 2.13 -31.40
C PHE A 20 -3.71 2.73 -30.00
N ALA A 21 -2.66 2.84 -29.19
CA ALA A 21 -2.73 3.47 -27.88
C ALA A 21 -3.16 4.95 -27.99
N TYR A 22 -2.62 5.68 -28.95
CA TYR A 22 -2.99 7.07 -29.21
C TYR A 22 -4.47 7.20 -29.61
N VAL A 23 -4.94 6.40 -30.56
CA VAL A 23 -6.35 6.36 -30.99
C VAL A 23 -7.26 5.95 -29.83
N ALA A 24 -6.86 4.96 -29.02
CA ALA A 24 -7.64 4.52 -27.86
C ALA A 24 -7.78 5.63 -26.81
N VAL A 25 -6.71 6.39 -26.53
CA VAL A 25 -6.76 7.54 -25.61
C VAL A 25 -7.65 8.65 -26.18
N ILE A 26 -7.55 8.96 -27.48
CA ILE A 26 -8.45 9.94 -28.12
C ILE A 26 -9.90 9.48 -28.06
N GLY A 27 -10.18 8.23 -28.44
CA GLY A 27 -11.52 7.67 -28.39
C GLY A 27 -12.10 7.71 -26.98
N ALA A 28 -11.31 7.30 -25.98
CA ALA A 28 -11.74 7.31 -24.58
C ALA A 28 -12.00 8.75 -24.06
N THR A 29 -11.13 9.71 -24.39
CA THR A 29 -11.33 11.11 -24.01
C THR A 29 -12.55 11.74 -24.70
N GLN A 30 -12.82 11.40 -25.97
CA GLN A 30 -14.01 11.84 -26.69
C GLN A 30 -15.29 11.22 -26.11
N LEU A 31 -15.31 9.90 -25.85
CA LEU A 31 -16.42 9.20 -25.20
C LEU A 31 -16.76 9.80 -23.83
N ASN A 32 -15.73 10.23 -23.10
CA ASN A 32 -15.92 10.85 -21.79
C ASN A 32 -16.24 12.35 -21.85
N ARG A 33 -16.25 13.01 -23.02
CA ARG A 33 -16.48 14.46 -23.14
C ARG A 33 -17.78 14.91 -22.46
N HIS A 34 -18.81 14.06 -22.50
CA HIS A 34 -20.11 14.30 -21.89
C HIS A 34 -20.26 13.77 -20.46
N ARG A 35 -19.31 12.94 -19.99
CA ARG A 35 -19.36 12.38 -18.64
C ARG A 35 -18.69 13.32 -17.64
N GLU A 36 -19.32 13.44 -16.48
CA GLU A 36 -18.76 14.18 -15.34
C GLU A 36 -17.61 13.42 -14.66
N THR A 37 -17.61 12.08 -14.76
CA THR A 37 -16.65 11.18 -14.12
C THR A 37 -16.01 10.24 -15.14
N GLY A 38 -14.69 10.11 -15.10
CA GLY A 38 -13.95 9.12 -15.87
C GLY A 38 -13.97 7.73 -15.24
N TRP A 39 -13.14 6.84 -15.77
CA TRP A 39 -13.09 5.41 -15.41
C TRP A 39 -12.09 5.07 -14.32
N PHE A 40 -11.40 6.08 -13.76
CA PHE A 40 -10.31 5.86 -12.80
C PHE A 40 -10.73 5.13 -11.51
N HIS A 41 -12.02 5.18 -11.16
CA HIS A 41 -12.57 4.41 -10.04
C HIS A 41 -12.53 2.88 -10.27
N LEU A 42 -12.28 2.39 -11.49
CA LEU A 42 -12.10 0.97 -11.76
C LEU A 42 -10.72 0.44 -11.34
N THR A 43 -9.74 1.31 -11.15
CA THR A 43 -8.34 0.96 -10.83
C THR A 43 -8.20 -0.02 -9.65
N PRO A 44 -8.87 0.16 -8.49
CA PRO A 44 -8.75 -0.79 -7.38
C PRO A 44 -9.18 -2.21 -7.79
N TYR A 45 -10.28 -2.37 -8.55
CA TYR A 45 -10.73 -3.67 -9.01
C TYR A 45 -9.70 -4.34 -9.92
N LEU A 46 -9.10 -3.59 -10.85
CA LEU A 46 -8.09 -4.13 -11.76
C LEU A 46 -6.82 -4.57 -11.03
N ILE A 47 -6.37 -3.79 -10.04
CA ILE A 47 -5.21 -4.14 -9.19
C ILE A 47 -5.49 -5.42 -8.41
N PHE A 48 -6.62 -5.49 -7.68
CA PHE A 48 -6.94 -6.66 -6.86
C PHE A 48 -7.25 -7.91 -7.70
N LEU A 49 -7.87 -7.75 -8.86
CA LEU A 49 -8.08 -8.85 -9.81
C LEU A 49 -6.75 -9.38 -10.33
N THR A 50 -5.80 -8.51 -10.66
CA THR A 50 -4.45 -8.91 -11.10
C THR A 50 -3.74 -9.72 -10.02
N VAL A 51 -3.76 -9.24 -8.76
CA VAL A 51 -3.16 -9.96 -7.62
C VAL A 51 -3.82 -11.32 -7.40
N ALA A 52 -5.15 -11.39 -7.47
CA ALA A 52 -5.90 -12.64 -7.32
C ALA A 52 -5.56 -13.65 -8.42
N LEU A 53 -5.49 -13.20 -9.68
CA LEU A 53 -5.17 -14.05 -10.82
C LEU A 53 -3.75 -14.61 -10.76
N ILE A 54 -2.76 -13.78 -10.42
CA ILE A 54 -1.37 -14.22 -10.22
C ILE A 54 -1.34 -15.31 -9.15
N THR A 55 -2.03 -15.09 -8.04
CA THR A 55 -2.10 -16.04 -6.93
C THR A 55 -2.76 -17.36 -7.30
N ILE A 56 -3.92 -17.32 -7.95
CA ILE A 56 -4.68 -18.53 -8.32
C ILE A 56 -3.96 -19.33 -9.42
N SER A 57 -3.35 -18.65 -10.38
CA SER A 57 -2.65 -19.29 -11.51
C SER A 57 -1.21 -19.70 -11.21
N GLY A 58 -0.63 -19.18 -10.12
CA GLY A 58 0.75 -19.44 -9.74
C GLY A 58 0.98 -20.86 -9.22
N GLY A 59 -0.06 -21.64 -8.89
CA GLY A 59 0.11 -22.97 -8.30
C GLY A 59 0.53 -22.97 -6.83
N ARG A 60 0.43 -21.80 -6.16
CA ARG A 60 0.85 -21.59 -4.77
C ARG A 60 0.22 -22.60 -3.80
N ASP A 61 1.06 -23.13 -2.91
CA ASP A 61 0.67 -24.00 -1.80
C ASP A 61 1.40 -23.60 -0.50
N LEU A 62 0.66 -22.96 0.41
CA LEU A 62 1.11 -22.48 1.71
C LEU A 62 1.25 -23.60 2.75
N THR A 63 0.86 -24.84 2.44
CA THR A 63 1.05 -25.97 3.36
C THR A 63 2.49 -26.49 3.36
N GLN A 64 3.25 -26.28 2.28
CA GLN A 64 4.59 -26.85 2.09
C GLN A 64 5.70 -26.11 2.86
N GLY A 65 5.36 -25.14 3.70
CA GLY A 65 6.32 -24.33 4.45
C GLY A 65 7.08 -23.34 3.56
N THR A 66 7.71 -22.35 4.18
CA THR A 66 8.43 -21.25 3.51
C THR A 66 9.57 -21.68 2.58
N TRP A 67 10.02 -22.93 2.66
CA TRP A 67 11.09 -23.48 1.82
C TRP A 67 10.66 -23.73 0.37
N SER A 68 9.36 -23.82 0.06
CA SER A 68 8.87 -23.96 -1.32
C SER A 68 8.87 -22.64 -2.12
N LEU A 69 9.07 -21.49 -1.45
CA LEU A 69 9.18 -20.17 -2.09
C LEU A 69 10.41 -20.04 -3.01
N LEU A 70 11.40 -20.93 -2.86
CA LEU A 70 12.54 -21.08 -3.77
C LEU A 70 12.13 -21.36 -5.23
N THR A 71 10.89 -21.83 -5.44
CA THR A 71 10.32 -22.08 -6.76
C THR A 71 9.33 -21.03 -7.25
N GLU A 72 8.99 -19.96 -6.50
CA GLU A 72 7.97 -18.98 -6.93
C GLU A 72 8.30 -18.25 -8.24
N GLU A 73 9.58 -18.02 -8.57
CA GLU A 73 9.97 -17.50 -9.89
C GLU A 73 10.02 -18.59 -10.98
N ALA A 74 10.13 -19.86 -10.59
CA ALA A 74 10.06 -21.02 -11.49
C ALA A 74 8.63 -21.58 -11.64
N MET A 75 7.65 -21.07 -10.89
CA MET A 75 6.26 -21.44 -11.07
C MET A 75 5.83 -20.96 -12.46
N THR A 76 5.68 -21.94 -13.35
CA THR A 76 5.22 -21.73 -14.72
C THR A 76 3.81 -21.17 -14.66
N ARG A 77 3.70 -19.84 -14.61
CA ARG A 77 2.42 -19.15 -14.71
C ARG A 77 1.71 -19.70 -15.93
N ALA A 78 0.46 -20.11 -15.75
CA ALA A 78 -0.33 -20.56 -16.88
C ALA A 78 -0.31 -19.46 -17.96
N PRO A 79 0.01 -19.77 -19.24
CA PRO A 79 0.22 -18.74 -20.27
C PRO A 79 -0.95 -17.77 -20.40
N TRP A 80 -2.18 -18.24 -20.22
CA TRP A 80 -3.39 -17.42 -20.25
C TRP A 80 -3.41 -16.34 -19.16
N ALA A 81 -2.87 -16.63 -17.96
CA ALA A 81 -2.86 -15.70 -16.85
C ALA A 81 -1.87 -14.55 -17.09
N ALA A 82 -0.73 -14.84 -17.72
CA ALA A 82 0.22 -13.82 -18.14
C ALA A 82 -0.39 -12.87 -19.19
N TRP A 83 -1.11 -13.41 -20.17
CA TRP A 83 -1.82 -12.60 -21.17
C TRP A 83 -2.94 -11.76 -20.54
N LEU A 84 -3.71 -12.34 -19.63
CA LEU A 84 -4.75 -11.61 -18.91
C LEU A 84 -4.17 -10.49 -18.04
N GLN A 85 -3.09 -10.74 -17.31
CA GLN A 85 -2.37 -9.72 -16.55
C GLN A 85 -1.90 -8.57 -17.45
N ARG A 86 -1.33 -8.87 -18.62
CA ARG A 86 -0.93 -7.84 -19.61
C ARG A 86 -2.13 -7.02 -20.07
N GLY A 87 -3.25 -7.68 -20.38
CA GLY A 87 -4.51 -7.01 -20.76
C GLY A 87 -5.03 -6.08 -19.66
N LEU A 88 -5.05 -6.53 -18.41
CA LEU A 88 -5.45 -5.72 -17.26
C LEU A 88 -4.50 -4.53 -17.03
N THR A 89 -3.19 -4.74 -17.20
CA THR A 89 -2.17 -3.68 -17.12
C THR A 89 -2.41 -2.62 -18.19
N LEU A 90 -2.59 -3.04 -19.45
CA LEU A 90 -2.85 -2.13 -20.56
C LEU A 90 -4.15 -1.34 -20.33
N PHE A 91 -5.19 -1.98 -19.80
CA PHE A 91 -6.43 -1.30 -19.48
C PHE A 91 -6.25 -0.27 -18.36
N LEU A 92 -5.48 -0.60 -17.32
CA LEU A 92 -5.14 0.33 -16.24
C LEU A 92 -4.35 1.55 -16.74
N LEU A 93 -3.39 1.34 -17.65
CA LEU A 93 -2.62 2.41 -18.29
C LEU A 93 -3.48 3.26 -19.21
N LEU A 94 -4.42 2.67 -19.95
CA LEU A 94 -5.36 3.39 -20.80
C LEU A 94 -6.25 4.31 -19.97
N ILE A 95 -6.81 3.83 -18.86
CA ILE A 95 -7.63 4.63 -17.94
C ILE A 95 -6.81 5.78 -17.33
N SER A 96 -5.56 5.49 -16.92
CA SER A 96 -4.67 6.51 -16.37
C SER A 96 -4.30 7.57 -17.41
N SER A 97 -4.00 7.15 -18.64
CA SER A 97 -3.64 8.04 -19.75
C SER A 97 -4.83 8.89 -20.20
N GLU A 98 -6.03 8.32 -20.27
CA GLU A 98 -7.27 9.05 -20.53
C GLU A 98 -7.46 10.16 -19.49
N ARG A 99 -7.25 9.85 -18.20
CA ARG A 99 -7.42 10.83 -17.13
C ARG A 99 -6.43 11.99 -17.24
N ILE A 100 -5.16 11.68 -17.52
CA ILE A 100 -4.11 12.68 -17.74
C ILE A 100 -4.46 13.55 -18.95
N ALA A 101 -4.75 12.94 -20.10
CA ALA A 101 -5.10 13.62 -21.34
C ALA A 101 -6.35 14.51 -21.19
N SER A 102 -7.43 13.97 -20.62
CA SER A 102 -8.67 14.71 -20.38
C SER A 102 -8.44 15.94 -19.51
N THR A 103 -7.58 15.85 -18.51
CA THR A 103 -7.22 16.97 -17.64
C THR A 103 -6.41 18.04 -18.39
N VAL A 104 -5.42 17.62 -19.20
CA VAL A 104 -4.59 18.53 -20.01
C VAL A 104 -5.41 19.24 -21.09
N PHE A 105 -6.25 18.50 -21.83
CA PHE A 105 -7.01 19.05 -22.96
C PHE A 105 -8.20 19.91 -22.54
N ARG A 106 -8.89 19.59 -21.43
CA ARG A 106 -10.09 20.35 -21.05
C ARG A 106 -9.78 21.78 -20.61
N ARG A 107 -8.53 22.17 -20.36
CA ARG A 107 -8.06 23.51 -19.92
C ARG A 107 -8.91 24.20 -18.84
N LYS A 108 -9.87 23.51 -18.21
CA LYS A 108 -10.60 24.00 -17.05
C LYS A 108 -9.52 24.17 -16.00
N ARG A 109 -9.25 25.42 -15.61
CA ARG A 109 -8.26 25.81 -14.59
C ARG A 109 -8.29 24.73 -13.51
N ALA A 110 -7.37 23.77 -13.62
CA ALA A 110 -7.29 22.70 -12.65
C ALA A 110 -7.05 23.45 -11.34
N GLY A 111 -8.01 23.36 -10.41
CA GLY A 111 -7.90 24.04 -9.13
C GLY A 111 -6.49 23.84 -8.63
N ALA A 112 -5.78 24.97 -8.40
CA ALA A 112 -4.33 25.13 -8.33
C ALA A 112 -3.55 23.82 -8.23
N PHE A 113 -2.65 23.56 -9.19
CA PHE A 113 -1.70 22.46 -9.14
C PHE A 113 -1.16 22.31 -7.71
N THR A 114 -1.56 21.24 -7.04
CA THR A 114 -1.23 21.02 -5.64
C THR A 114 0.22 20.60 -5.59
N TRP A 115 1.00 21.14 -4.65
CA TRP A 115 2.41 20.76 -4.43
C TRP A 115 2.65 19.24 -4.31
N LEU A 116 1.61 18.46 -4.01
CA LEU A 116 1.66 17.00 -3.94
C LEU A 116 2.05 16.32 -5.27
N LEU A 117 1.66 16.88 -6.43
CA LEU A 117 2.01 16.30 -7.74
C LEU A 117 3.50 16.40 -8.08
N PRO A 118 4.13 17.59 -8.08
CA PRO A 118 5.57 17.66 -8.28
C PRO A 118 6.34 16.89 -7.22
N LEU A 119 5.85 16.84 -5.97
CA LEU A 119 6.47 16.05 -4.91
C LEU A 119 6.42 14.53 -5.19
N PHE A 120 5.28 14.01 -5.64
CA PHE A 120 5.15 12.61 -6.05
C PHE A 120 6.08 12.26 -7.21
N VAL A 121 6.13 13.12 -8.24
CA VAL A 121 7.03 12.94 -9.40
C VAL A 121 8.49 12.99 -8.97
N MET A 122 8.84 13.91 -8.05
CA MET A 122 10.19 14.00 -7.48
C MET A 122 10.56 12.74 -6.70
N TYR A 123 9.66 12.21 -5.87
CA TYR A 123 9.88 10.95 -5.17
C TYR A 123 10.09 9.78 -6.15
N TRP A 124 9.24 9.63 -7.16
CA TRP A 124 9.43 8.62 -8.20
C TRP A 124 10.77 8.78 -8.93
N TYR A 125 11.14 10.02 -9.29
CA TYR A 125 12.40 10.28 -9.97
C TYR A 125 13.60 9.86 -9.10
N CYS A 126 13.63 10.29 -7.84
CA CYS A 126 14.72 10.00 -6.91
C CYS A 126 14.78 8.53 -6.47
N ALA A 127 13.63 7.90 -6.27
CA ALA A 127 13.55 6.52 -5.77
C ALA A 127 13.62 5.47 -6.87
N VAL A 128 13.34 5.81 -8.14
CA VAL A 128 13.27 4.84 -9.26
C VAL A 128 14.10 5.26 -10.46
N ALA A 129 13.86 6.45 -11.01
CA ALA A 129 14.51 6.85 -12.26
C ALA A 129 16.02 7.07 -12.09
N SER A 130 16.44 7.79 -11.05
CA SER A 130 17.86 8.02 -10.79
C SER A 130 18.64 6.74 -10.48
N PRO A 131 18.21 5.82 -9.59
CA PRO A 131 18.94 4.57 -9.39
C PRO A 131 18.89 3.64 -10.61
N ALA A 132 17.84 3.69 -11.44
CA ALA A 132 17.81 2.95 -12.70
C ALA A 132 18.91 3.38 -13.68
N LEU A 133 19.32 4.66 -13.63
CA LEU A 133 20.33 5.25 -14.52
C LEU A 133 21.74 5.27 -13.91
N PHE A 134 21.84 5.56 -12.61
CA PHE A 134 23.09 5.88 -11.92
C PHE A 134 23.42 4.94 -10.76
N GLY A 135 22.55 3.94 -10.48
CA GLY A 135 22.83 2.89 -9.51
C GLY A 135 24.01 2.03 -9.94
N ARG A 136 24.56 1.25 -9.00
CA ARG A 136 25.72 0.37 -9.27
C ARG A 136 25.43 -0.65 -10.38
N TYR A 137 24.20 -1.14 -10.44
CA TYR A 137 23.67 -2.03 -11.48
C TYR A 137 22.50 -1.35 -12.19
N PRO A 138 22.77 -0.42 -13.12
CA PRO A 138 21.73 0.33 -13.80
C PRO A 138 20.88 -0.63 -14.63
N GLN A 139 19.56 -0.57 -14.41
CA GLN A 139 18.58 -1.37 -15.11
C GLN A 139 17.33 -0.52 -15.31
N PHE A 140 16.86 -0.44 -16.56
CA PHE A 140 15.60 0.21 -16.89
C PHE A 140 14.55 -0.83 -17.27
N SER A 141 13.37 -0.76 -16.65
CA SER A 141 12.19 -1.53 -17.03
C SER A 141 11.04 -0.57 -17.32
N TYR A 142 10.27 -0.85 -18.37
CA TYR A 142 9.07 -0.08 -18.69
C TYR A 142 8.01 -0.16 -17.57
N GLU A 143 8.04 -1.20 -16.74
CA GLU A 143 7.12 -1.39 -15.61
C GLU A 143 7.27 -0.29 -14.55
N TYR A 144 8.46 0.32 -14.46
CA TYR A 144 8.74 1.43 -13.55
C TYR A 144 7.91 2.68 -13.87
N LEU A 145 7.39 2.81 -15.09
CA LEU A 145 6.52 3.91 -15.49
C LEU A 145 5.07 3.71 -15.01
N TYR A 146 4.67 2.48 -14.64
CA TYR A 146 3.28 2.21 -14.29
C TYR A 146 2.84 2.97 -13.04
N PRO A 147 3.59 2.91 -11.91
CA PRO A 147 3.21 3.64 -10.70
C PRO A 147 3.21 5.15 -10.93
N LEU A 148 4.14 5.67 -11.74
CA LEU A 148 4.17 7.08 -12.12
C LEU A 148 2.87 7.49 -12.84
N LEU A 149 2.50 6.78 -13.91
CA LEU A 149 1.32 7.11 -14.71
C LEU A 149 0.03 7.00 -13.90
N ILE A 150 -0.11 5.93 -13.11
CA ILE A 150 -1.30 5.70 -12.28
C ILE A 150 -1.36 6.75 -11.15
N GLY A 151 -0.23 7.08 -10.52
CA GLY A 151 -0.15 8.09 -9.46
C GLY A 151 -0.44 9.51 -9.94
N VAL A 152 0.13 9.90 -11.08
CA VAL A 152 -0.19 11.19 -11.72
C VAL A 152 -1.67 11.25 -12.07
N ALA A 153 -2.24 10.20 -12.67
CA ALA A 153 -3.67 10.14 -12.96
C ALA A 153 -4.53 10.26 -11.69
N GLY A 154 -4.16 9.58 -10.60
CA GLY A 154 -4.80 9.68 -9.29
C GLY A 154 -4.77 11.10 -8.72
N LEU A 155 -3.65 11.80 -8.84
CA LEU A 155 -3.54 13.21 -8.39
C LEU A 155 -4.33 14.19 -9.28
N LEU A 156 -4.72 13.78 -10.48
CA LEU A 156 -5.51 14.59 -11.41
C LEU A 156 -7.02 14.34 -11.33
N VAL A 157 -7.52 13.44 -10.47
CA VAL A 157 -8.96 13.14 -10.35
C VAL A 157 -9.79 14.29 -9.78
N SER A 158 -11.08 14.34 -10.12
CA SER A 158 -12.05 15.26 -9.51
C SER A 158 -12.52 14.78 -8.13
N GLY A 159 -13.19 15.65 -7.37
CA GLY A 159 -13.78 15.26 -6.08
C GLY A 159 -14.84 14.16 -6.19
N LYS A 160 -15.69 14.19 -7.24
CA LYS A 160 -16.68 13.13 -7.50
C LYS A 160 -16.00 11.78 -7.78
N GLU A 161 -14.95 11.77 -8.60
CA GLU A 161 -14.17 10.55 -8.88
C GLU A 161 -13.43 10.04 -7.64
N CYS A 162 -12.93 10.94 -6.77
CA CYS A 162 -12.32 10.52 -5.52
C CYS A 162 -13.31 9.79 -4.60
N ALA A 163 -14.54 10.31 -4.47
CA ALA A 163 -15.59 9.64 -3.70
C ALA A 163 -15.93 8.26 -4.28
N GLN A 164 -16.08 8.17 -5.61
CA GLN A 164 -16.27 6.88 -6.30
C GLN A 164 -15.09 5.93 -6.08
N PHE A 165 -13.86 6.42 -6.06
CA PHE A 165 -12.67 5.59 -5.82
C PHE A 165 -12.61 5.05 -4.39
N VAL A 166 -13.03 5.82 -3.38
CA VAL A 166 -13.15 5.33 -1.99
C VAL A 166 -14.13 4.16 -1.94
N ILE A 167 -15.31 4.32 -2.55
CA ILE A 167 -16.34 3.27 -2.63
C ILE A 167 -15.83 2.05 -3.43
N ALA A 168 -15.15 2.28 -4.54
CA ALA A 168 -14.57 1.22 -5.36
C ALA A 168 -13.48 0.47 -4.61
N THR A 169 -12.63 1.16 -3.84
CA THR A 169 -11.59 0.52 -3.02
C THR A 169 -12.22 -0.34 -1.92
N ARG A 170 -13.25 0.16 -1.23
CA ARG A 170 -14.03 -0.62 -0.26
C ARG A 170 -14.58 -1.90 -0.89
N ASN A 171 -15.27 -1.78 -2.02
CA ASN A 171 -15.90 -2.92 -2.67
C ASN A 171 -14.87 -3.91 -3.25
N ALA A 172 -13.80 -3.43 -3.88
CA ALA A 172 -12.75 -4.27 -4.46
C ALA A 172 -12.02 -5.06 -3.37
N THR A 173 -11.66 -4.41 -2.25
CA THR A 173 -11.02 -5.09 -1.11
C THR A 173 -11.96 -6.09 -0.45
N LEU A 174 -13.24 -5.76 -0.25
CA LEU A 174 -14.22 -6.70 0.29
C LEU A 174 -14.41 -7.93 -0.61
N LEU A 175 -14.50 -7.73 -1.93
CA LEU A 175 -14.62 -8.82 -2.90
C LEU A 175 -13.36 -9.72 -2.86
N PHE A 176 -12.18 -9.11 -2.79
CA PHE A 176 -10.91 -9.83 -2.70
C PHE A 176 -10.81 -10.68 -1.42
N ILE A 177 -11.21 -10.11 -0.28
CA ILE A 177 -11.25 -10.80 1.02
C ILE A 177 -12.27 -11.94 0.98
N ALA A 178 -13.49 -11.68 0.50
CA ALA A 178 -14.54 -12.68 0.39
C ALA A 178 -14.11 -13.85 -0.50
N ALA A 179 -13.52 -13.57 -1.67
CA ALA A 179 -13.00 -14.60 -2.56
C ALA A 179 -11.92 -15.47 -1.88
N GLY A 180 -11.04 -14.86 -1.08
CA GLY A 180 -10.07 -15.60 -0.26
C GLY A 180 -10.73 -16.51 0.78
N VAL A 181 -11.79 -16.06 1.45
CA VAL A 181 -12.56 -16.87 2.41
C VAL A 181 -13.30 -18.02 1.71
N PHE A 182 -13.95 -17.75 0.57
CA PHE A 182 -14.67 -18.77 -0.20
C PHE A 182 -13.76 -19.88 -0.76
N LEU A 183 -12.47 -19.61 -0.91
CA LEU A 183 -11.50 -20.60 -1.37
C LEU A 183 -11.01 -21.55 -0.26
N ILE A 184 -11.27 -21.26 1.02
CA ILE A 184 -10.91 -22.15 2.14
C ILE A 184 -11.41 -23.59 1.93
N PRO A 185 -12.71 -23.84 1.65
CA PRO A 185 -13.20 -25.21 1.45
C PRO A 185 -12.74 -25.85 0.12
N VAL A 186 -12.33 -25.07 -0.88
CA VAL A 186 -12.01 -25.57 -2.23
C VAL A 186 -10.52 -25.87 -2.38
N LYS A 187 -9.66 -24.97 -1.91
CA LYS A 187 -8.20 -25.03 -2.01
C LYS A 187 -7.58 -24.42 -0.76
N MET A 188 -7.69 -25.11 0.37
CA MET A 188 -7.18 -24.64 1.67
C MET A 188 -5.71 -24.22 1.59
N GLY A 189 -4.84 -25.04 0.99
CA GLY A 189 -3.41 -24.73 0.85
C GLY A 189 -3.12 -23.51 0.00
N LEU A 190 -4.04 -23.06 -0.85
CA LEU A 190 -3.87 -21.81 -1.57
C LEU A 190 -3.97 -20.60 -0.65
N VAL A 191 -4.80 -20.64 0.41
CA VAL A 191 -5.20 -19.45 1.19
C VAL A 191 -4.81 -19.47 2.65
N LEU A 192 -4.49 -20.66 3.20
CA LEU A 192 -4.14 -20.88 4.60
C LEU A 192 -2.78 -21.57 4.73
N GLU A 193 -1.94 -21.01 5.60
CA GLU A 193 -0.69 -21.59 6.06
C GLU A 193 -0.98 -22.41 7.33
N THR A 194 -1.08 -23.73 7.19
CA THR A 194 -1.45 -24.64 8.28
C THR A 194 -0.31 -24.94 9.24
N ASN A 195 0.94 -24.78 8.80
CA ASN A 195 2.14 -25.11 9.56
C ASN A 195 2.77 -23.86 10.22
N TYR A 196 1.98 -22.80 10.42
CA TYR A 196 2.46 -21.55 11.02
C TYR A 196 2.62 -21.67 12.54
N SER A 197 3.86 -21.73 13.01
CA SER A 197 4.19 -21.88 14.44
C SER A 197 4.53 -20.56 15.16
N GLN A 198 4.80 -19.49 14.42
CA GLN A 198 5.21 -18.17 14.97
C GLN A 198 4.02 -17.31 15.43
N GLY A 199 2.82 -17.88 15.41
CA GLY A 199 1.57 -17.22 15.81
C GLY A 199 1.43 -17.05 17.32
N PHE A 200 0.55 -16.13 17.72
CA PHE A 200 0.18 -15.99 19.15
C PHE A 200 -0.74 -17.11 19.64
N ILE A 201 -1.43 -17.80 18.72
CA ILE A 201 -2.39 -18.85 19.03
C ILE A 201 -1.87 -20.16 18.44
N PRO A 202 -1.30 -21.04 19.28
CA PRO A 202 -0.82 -22.34 18.83
C PRO A 202 -1.93 -23.14 18.12
N GLY A 203 -1.61 -23.74 16.98
CA GLY A 203 -2.53 -24.58 16.20
C GLY A 203 -3.55 -23.83 15.34
N LEU A 204 -3.63 -22.50 15.42
CA LEU A 204 -4.50 -21.72 14.54
C LEU A 204 -3.78 -21.42 13.21
N PRO A 205 -4.34 -21.81 12.05
CA PRO A 205 -3.72 -21.53 10.77
C PRO A 205 -3.67 -20.03 10.50
N ARG A 206 -2.66 -19.61 9.73
CA ARG A 206 -2.50 -18.22 9.30
C ARG A 206 -3.10 -18.00 7.92
N MET A 207 -3.95 -17.00 7.77
CA MET A 207 -4.63 -16.71 6.51
C MET A 207 -3.85 -15.69 5.67
N ALA A 208 -3.46 -16.08 4.46
CA ALA A 208 -2.95 -15.18 3.42
C ALA A 208 -4.01 -14.80 2.38
N GLY A 209 -5.12 -15.56 2.31
CA GLY A 209 -6.21 -15.28 1.37
C GLY A 209 -5.67 -15.28 -0.06
N LEU A 210 -6.09 -14.32 -0.88
CA LEU A 210 -5.57 -14.14 -2.25
C LEU A 210 -4.36 -13.18 -2.32
N SER A 211 -3.91 -12.65 -1.19
CA SER A 211 -2.70 -11.80 -1.18
C SER A 211 -1.45 -12.67 -1.19
N PRO A 212 -0.33 -12.23 -1.79
CA PRO A 212 0.97 -12.90 -1.75
C PRO A 212 1.33 -13.51 -0.39
N HIS A 213 1.09 -12.79 0.70
CA HIS A 213 1.34 -13.28 2.06
C HIS A 213 0.42 -12.59 3.09
N ALA A 214 0.24 -13.23 4.25
CA ALA A 214 -0.68 -12.80 5.30
C ALA A 214 -0.46 -11.38 5.82
N LEU A 215 0.78 -10.90 5.82
CA LEU A 215 1.05 -9.51 6.20
C LEU A 215 0.41 -8.50 5.21
N GLN A 216 0.44 -8.80 3.91
CA GLN A 216 -0.21 -7.96 2.89
C GLN A 216 -1.73 -8.08 2.96
N LEU A 217 -2.29 -9.26 3.28
CA LEU A 217 -3.71 -9.41 3.58
C LEU A 217 -4.13 -8.47 4.72
N GLY A 218 -3.31 -8.35 5.77
CA GLY A 218 -3.54 -7.44 6.88
C GLY A 218 -3.75 -6.00 6.42
N LEU A 219 -2.91 -5.50 5.51
CA LEU A 219 -3.07 -4.16 4.92
C LEU A 219 -4.38 -4.03 4.14
N VAL A 220 -4.69 -5.01 3.28
CA VAL A 220 -5.91 -5.01 2.46
C VAL A 220 -7.16 -4.94 3.34
N VAL A 221 -7.18 -5.74 4.41
CA VAL A 221 -8.28 -5.78 5.37
C VAL A 221 -8.40 -4.48 6.14
N GLN A 222 -7.29 -3.88 6.57
CA GLN A 222 -7.31 -2.55 7.20
C GLN A 222 -7.90 -1.49 6.28
N VAL A 223 -7.42 -1.40 5.03
CA VAL A 223 -7.96 -0.45 4.05
C VAL A 223 -9.45 -0.68 3.82
N SER A 224 -9.88 -1.95 3.77
CA SER A 224 -11.29 -2.32 3.68
C SER A 224 -12.10 -1.81 4.89
N LEU A 225 -11.63 -2.06 6.11
CA LEU A 225 -12.29 -1.60 7.35
C LEU A 225 -12.35 -0.07 7.44
N LEU A 226 -11.26 0.63 7.13
CA LEU A 226 -11.20 2.10 7.17
C LEU A 226 -12.14 2.73 6.14
N THR A 227 -12.17 2.20 4.92
CA THR A 227 -13.09 2.69 3.87
C THR A 227 -14.54 2.33 4.17
N LEU A 228 -14.81 1.14 4.71
CA LEU A 228 -16.14 0.72 5.19
C LEU A 228 -16.64 1.58 6.36
N TRP A 229 -15.75 2.12 7.19
CA TRP A 229 -16.11 3.04 8.27
C TRP A 229 -16.46 4.45 7.77
N VAL A 230 -15.89 4.88 6.65
CA VAL A 230 -16.20 6.20 6.05
C VAL A 230 -17.45 6.10 5.19
N GLU A 231 -17.50 5.10 4.32
CA GLU A 231 -18.59 4.82 3.40
C GLU A 231 -19.15 3.43 3.72
N PRO A 232 -20.14 3.30 4.63
CA PRO A 232 -20.76 2.01 4.91
C PRO A 232 -21.56 1.47 3.71
N LEU A 233 -21.82 0.16 3.70
CA LEU A 233 -22.75 -0.43 2.73
C LEU A 233 -24.18 0.05 3.02
N GLU A 234 -24.99 0.23 1.98
CA GLU A 234 -26.38 0.72 2.11
C GLU A 234 -27.25 -0.19 2.99
N SER A 235 -27.07 -1.50 2.87
CA SER A 235 -27.73 -2.47 3.74
C SER A 235 -26.97 -2.65 5.04
N LYS A 236 -27.66 -2.38 6.16
CA LYS A 236 -27.12 -2.58 7.52
C LYS A 236 -26.65 -4.01 7.76
N TRP A 237 -27.35 -4.99 7.21
CA TRP A 237 -27.00 -6.41 7.38
C TRP A 237 -25.71 -6.74 6.63
N TRP A 238 -25.61 -6.37 5.35
CA TRP A 238 -24.38 -6.56 4.57
C TRP A 238 -23.19 -5.79 5.17
N ASN A 239 -23.43 -4.59 5.70
CA ASN A 239 -22.40 -3.83 6.41
C ASN A 239 -21.87 -4.57 7.63
N ARG A 240 -22.75 -5.13 8.48
CA ARG A 240 -22.34 -5.92 9.67
C ARG A 240 -21.57 -7.18 9.28
N MET A 241 -22.03 -7.89 8.24
CA MET A 241 -21.34 -9.07 7.71
C MET A 241 -19.95 -8.73 7.17
N ALA A 242 -19.82 -7.61 6.44
CA ALA A 242 -18.53 -7.13 5.96
C ALA A 242 -17.57 -6.80 7.11
N TRP A 243 -18.05 -6.11 8.16
CA TRP A 243 -17.26 -5.84 9.37
C TRP A 243 -16.80 -7.13 10.06
N LEU A 244 -17.72 -8.08 10.30
CA LEU A 244 -17.41 -9.35 10.95
C LEU A 244 -16.37 -10.15 10.14
N MET A 245 -16.57 -10.26 8.82
CA MET A 245 -15.64 -10.95 7.93
C MET A 245 -14.26 -10.30 7.96
N CYS A 246 -14.17 -8.99 7.79
CA CYS A 246 -12.89 -8.29 7.80
C CYS A 246 -12.18 -8.40 9.16
N LEU A 247 -12.89 -8.27 10.29
CA LEU A 247 -12.27 -8.43 11.61
C LEU A 247 -11.78 -9.86 11.84
N LEU A 248 -12.55 -10.87 11.42
CA LEU A 248 -12.14 -12.27 11.49
C LEU A 248 -10.90 -12.53 10.63
N VAL A 249 -10.87 -12.01 9.39
CA VAL A 249 -9.72 -12.18 8.49
C VAL A 249 -8.50 -11.42 8.99
N LEU A 250 -8.67 -10.22 9.56
CA LEU A 250 -7.57 -9.47 10.20
C LEU A 250 -6.96 -10.29 11.34
N PHE A 251 -7.80 -10.93 12.16
CA PHE A 251 -7.37 -11.83 13.22
C PHE A 251 -6.66 -13.07 12.65
N LEU A 252 -7.25 -13.77 11.68
CA LEU A 252 -6.66 -14.96 11.08
C LEU A 252 -5.37 -14.67 10.28
N ALA A 253 -5.16 -13.44 9.79
CA ALA A 253 -3.90 -13.04 9.16
C ALA A 253 -2.71 -13.08 10.14
N GLN A 254 -2.97 -13.04 11.45
CA GLN A 254 -1.98 -13.07 12.53
C GLN A 254 -0.82 -12.08 12.31
N SER A 255 -1.12 -10.92 11.72
CA SER A 255 -0.16 -9.85 11.49
C SER A 255 -0.14 -8.90 12.68
N LYS A 256 0.86 -9.02 13.54
CA LYS A 256 1.00 -8.22 14.77
C LYS A 256 1.01 -6.71 14.44
N THR A 257 1.77 -6.34 13.41
CA THR A 257 1.83 -4.96 12.92
C THR A 257 0.48 -4.49 12.40
N ALA A 258 -0.29 -5.35 11.72
CA ALA A 258 -1.62 -4.99 11.26
C ALA A 258 -2.64 -4.84 12.41
N TRP A 259 -2.55 -5.65 13.47
CA TRP A 259 -3.45 -5.49 14.62
C TRP A 259 -3.20 -4.17 15.35
N ILE A 260 -1.93 -3.88 15.66
CA ILE A 260 -1.52 -2.65 16.33
C ILE A 260 -1.88 -1.44 15.46
N SER A 261 -1.51 -1.49 14.17
CA SER A 261 -1.81 -0.40 13.24
C SER A 261 -3.31 -0.15 13.10
N PHE A 262 -4.14 -1.20 13.03
CA PHE A 262 -5.60 -1.04 12.98
C PHE A 262 -6.14 -0.40 14.26
N ALA A 263 -5.70 -0.85 15.44
CA ALA A 263 -6.12 -0.29 16.71
C ALA A 263 -5.76 1.19 16.84
N VAL A 264 -4.55 1.59 16.43
CA VAL A 264 -4.10 2.99 16.41
C VAL A 264 -4.96 3.80 15.43
N CYS A 265 -5.17 3.30 14.20
CA CYS A 265 -5.98 3.97 13.19
C CYS A 265 -7.43 4.15 13.64
N ALA A 266 -8.04 3.11 14.21
CA ALA A 266 -9.39 3.16 14.73
C ALA A 266 -9.53 4.19 15.86
N SER A 267 -8.56 4.22 16.78
CA SER A 267 -8.51 5.21 17.87
C SER A 267 -8.40 6.63 17.34
N VAL A 268 -7.49 6.88 16.39
CA VAL A 268 -7.31 8.20 15.77
C VAL A 268 -8.57 8.62 15.00
N MET A 269 -9.18 7.73 14.22
CA MET A 269 -10.43 8.03 13.52
C MET A 269 -11.56 8.37 14.49
N GLN A 270 -11.69 7.60 15.59
CA GLN A 270 -12.68 7.87 16.61
C GLN A 270 -12.45 9.23 17.27
N ILE A 271 -11.21 9.55 17.65
CA ILE A 271 -10.84 10.85 18.23
C ILE A 271 -11.15 12.00 17.26
N VAL A 272 -10.79 11.87 15.98
CA VAL A 272 -11.03 12.93 14.99
C VAL A 272 -12.52 13.13 14.72
N ARG A 273 -13.31 12.06 14.66
CA ARG A 273 -14.75 12.09 14.42
C ARG A 273 -15.54 12.64 15.60
N SER A 274 -15.22 12.15 16.80
CA SER A 274 -15.82 12.65 18.03
C SER A 274 -15.22 14.00 18.44
N GLY A 275 -14.12 14.44 17.83
CA GLY A 275 -13.33 15.63 18.19
C GLY A 275 -14.13 16.90 18.46
N PRO A 276 -15.14 17.29 17.65
CA PRO A 276 -15.97 18.45 17.96
C PRO A 276 -16.79 18.27 19.24
N GLU A 277 -17.34 17.08 19.47
CA GLU A 277 -18.09 16.74 20.68
C GLU A 277 -17.16 16.57 21.89
N VAL A 278 -16.03 15.89 21.71
CA VAL A 278 -14.97 15.71 22.71
C VAL A 278 -14.37 17.05 23.08
N ARG A 279 -14.12 17.96 22.13
CA ARG A 279 -13.63 19.31 22.42
C ARG A 279 -14.69 20.10 23.17
N LYS A 280 -15.96 20.03 22.74
CA LYS A 280 -17.08 20.63 23.48
C LYS A 280 -17.24 20.04 24.86
N TRP A 281 -16.93 18.76 25.07
CA TRP A 281 -17.12 18.02 26.32
C TRP A 281 -15.96 18.21 27.30
N VAL A 282 -14.72 18.11 26.82
CA VAL A 282 -13.48 18.30 27.59
C VAL A 282 -13.27 19.76 27.96
N PHE A 283 -13.57 20.68 27.03
CA PHE A 283 -13.44 22.12 27.25
C PHE A 283 -14.80 22.80 27.46
N ASN A 284 -15.82 22.08 27.94
CA ASN A 284 -17.07 22.73 28.32
C ASN A 284 -16.84 23.55 29.61
N PRO A 285 -16.87 24.89 29.57
CA PRO A 285 -16.78 25.68 30.81
C PRO A 285 -17.96 25.43 31.75
N GLU A 286 -19.11 24.95 31.24
CA GLU A 286 -20.31 24.68 32.03
C GLU A 286 -20.25 23.34 32.78
N ARG A 287 -19.36 22.42 32.40
CA ARG A 287 -19.25 21.07 33.00
C ARG A 287 -17.78 20.63 33.20
N PRO A 288 -17.00 21.39 34.00
CA PRO A 288 -15.55 21.15 34.15
C PRO A 288 -15.21 19.75 34.70
N PHE A 289 -16.13 19.14 35.47
CA PHE A 289 -15.96 17.81 36.04
C PHE A 289 -15.72 16.73 34.98
N GLN A 290 -16.32 16.86 33.79
CA GLN A 290 -16.23 15.85 32.73
C GLN A 290 -14.85 15.86 32.03
N GLY A 291 -14.27 17.05 31.81
CA GLY A 291 -12.90 17.18 31.32
C GLY A 291 -11.88 16.64 32.32
N VAL A 292 -12.07 16.91 33.62
CA VAL A 292 -11.21 16.38 34.70
C VAL A 292 -11.26 14.86 34.76
N VAL A 293 -12.44 14.23 34.69
CA VAL A 293 -12.58 12.75 34.68
C VAL A 293 -11.84 12.12 33.49
N SER A 294 -11.82 12.78 32.34
CA SER A 294 -11.13 12.30 31.14
C SER A 294 -9.61 12.33 31.30
N ILE A 295 -9.09 13.44 31.83
CA ILE A 295 -7.67 13.61 32.11
C ILE A 295 -7.22 12.63 33.20
N VAL A 296 -8.00 12.51 34.27
CA VAL A 296 -7.75 11.54 35.35
C VAL A 296 -7.81 10.11 34.81
N GLY A 297 -8.76 9.79 33.94
CA GLY A 297 -8.85 8.48 33.28
C GLY A 297 -7.64 8.17 32.40
N LEU A 298 -7.16 9.14 31.63
CA LEU A 298 -5.94 9.00 30.83
C LEU A 298 -4.69 8.81 31.71
N VAL A 299 -4.57 9.61 32.77
CA VAL A 299 -3.48 9.50 33.75
C VAL A 299 -3.52 8.15 34.45
N LEU A 300 -4.69 7.68 34.91
CA LEU A 300 -4.86 6.37 35.51
C LEU A 300 -4.55 5.24 34.54
N PHE A 301 -4.95 5.35 33.28
CA PHE A 301 -4.61 4.36 32.25
C PHE A 301 -3.10 4.32 31.98
N ALA A 302 -2.45 5.48 31.85
CA ALA A 302 -1.00 5.57 31.71
C ALA A 302 -0.27 5.04 32.96
N MET A 303 -0.77 5.34 34.16
CA MET A 303 -0.25 4.82 35.42
C MET A 303 -0.46 3.31 35.55
N LEU A 304 -1.57 2.74 35.07
CA LEU A 304 -1.81 1.30 35.04
C LEU A 304 -0.90 0.58 34.04
N LEU A 305 -0.65 1.18 32.88
CA LEU A 305 0.33 0.67 31.92
C LEU A 305 1.75 0.74 32.50
N ALA A 306 2.11 1.85 33.13
CA ALA A 306 3.41 2.03 33.78
C ALA A 306 3.58 1.11 35.00
N TYR A 307 2.55 0.95 35.84
CA TYR A 307 2.54 0.04 36.97
C TYR A 307 2.63 -1.42 36.52
N GLY A 308 1.87 -1.78 35.48
CA GLY A 308 1.98 -3.08 34.83
C GLY A 308 3.39 -3.34 34.29
N ALA A 309 4.04 -2.32 33.71
CA ALA A 309 5.42 -2.42 33.24
C ALA A 309 6.47 -2.47 34.36
N LEU A 310 6.25 -1.76 35.48
CA LEU A 310 7.23 -1.61 36.57
C LEU A 310 7.14 -2.70 37.65
N PHE A 311 5.94 -3.24 37.92
CA PHE A 311 5.69 -4.11 39.08
C PHE A 311 5.27 -5.53 38.73
N SER A 312 5.02 -5.83 37.47
CA SER A 312 4.93 -7.22 37.07
C SER A 312 6.34 -7.75 36.77
N GLN A 313 6.64 -8.98 37.19
CA GLN A 313 7.82 -9.73 36.73
C GLN A 313 7.87 -9.91 35.20
N VAL A 314 6.94 -9.29 34.45
CA VAL A 314 7.01 -9.12 33.01
C VAL A 314 8.28 -8.36 32.66
N GLY A 315 8.80 -7.42 33.45
CA GLY A 315 10.09 -6.77 33.16
C GLY A 315 11.24 -7.78 33.02
N ASP A 316 11.44 -8.62 34.03
CA ASP A 316 12.49 -9.64 34.03
C ASP A 316 12.20 -10.81 33.09
N LYS A 317 10.92 -11.17 32.90
CA LYS A 317 10.52 -12.19 31.90
C LYS A 317 10.60 -11.67 30.48
N VAL A 318 10.43 -10.37 30.25
CA VAL A 318 10.55 -9.71 28.93
C VAL A 318 12.02 -9.47 28.62
N LEU A 319 12.83 -9.03 29.58
CA LEU A 319 14.29 -8.95 29.45
C LEU A 319 14.91 -10.34 29.27
N GLY A 320 14.56 -11.30 30.12
CA GLY A 320 15.01 -12.69 29.97
C GLY A 320 14.49 -13.34 28.70
N PHE A 321 13.29 -12.99 28.23
CA PHE A 321 12.81 -13.37 26.90
C PHE A 321 13.67 -12.73 25.81
N PHE A 322 14.00 -11.44 25.90
CA PHE A 322 14.87 -10.76 24.95
C PHE A 322 16.30 -11.32 24.89
N ASP A 323 16.77 -11.93 25.97
CA ASP A 323 18.03 -12.68 26.01
C ASP A 323 17.93 -14.09 25.38
N THR A 324 16.72 -14.62 25.16
CA THR A 324 16.53 -15.85 24.37
C THR A 324 16.67 -15.58 22.87
N LYS A 325 16.99 -16.62 22.09
CA LYS A 325 17.02 -16.52 20.62
C LYS A 325 15.67 -16.04 20.06
N GLU A 326 14.57 -16.44 20.68
CA GLU A 326 13.21 -16.07 20.31
C GLU A 326 12.92 -14.59 20.60
N GLY A 327 13.36 -14.04 21.74
CA GLY A 327 13.19 -12.63 22.04
C GLY A 327 14.18 -11.72 21.29
N ALA A 328 15.41 -12.16 21.04
CA ALA A 328 16.32 -11.49 20.11
C ALA A 328 15.73 -11.44 18.69
N THR A 329 15.05 -12.51 18.25
CA THR A 329 14.31 -12.54 16.98
C THR A 329 13.11 -11.59 16.97
N LEU A 330 12.49 -11.32 18.13
CA LEU A 330 11.41 -10.35 18.29
C LEU A 330 11.90 -8.90 18.39
N LEU A 331 13.04 -8.64 19.01
CA LEU A 331 13.69 -7.31 19.03
C LEU A 331 14.20 -6.93 17.64
N THR A 332 14.76 -7.88 16.91
CA THR A 332 15.23 -7.70 15.53
C THR A 332 14.08 -7.77 14.51
N LEU A 333 12.84 -7.95 14.98
CA LEU A 333 11.62 -8.05 14.18
C LEU A 333 11.79 -8.98 12.96
N ASN A 334 12.18 -10.25 13.22
CA ASN A 334 12.15 -11.44 12.34
C ASN A 334 13.50 -11.98 11.78
N GLY A 335 14.64 -11.82 12.46
CA GLY A 335 15.89 -12.42 11.95
C GLY A 335 16.35 -11.80 10.62
N ARG A 336 16.04 -10.52 10.43
CA ARG A 336 16.29 -9.74 9.21
C ARG A 336 17.68 -9.09 9.19
N GLU A 337 18.48 -9.31 10.23
CA GLU A 337 19.81 -8.72 10.41
C GLU A 337 20.71 -8.98 9.20
N GLN A 338 20.72 -10.21 8.69
CA GLN A 338 21.53 -10.55 7.51
C GLN A 338 21.09 -9.77 6.25
N ILE A 339 19.78 -9.57 6.05
CA ILE A 339 19.27 -8.83 4.89
C ILE A 339 19.66 -7.35 5.01
N TRP A 340 19.60 -6.80 6.23
CA TRP A 340 19.98 -5.42 6.50
C TRP A 340 21.49 -5.21 6.37
N GLU A 341 22.30 -6.16 6.83
CA GLU A 341 23.74 -6.12 6.64
C GLU A 341 24.09 -6.07 5.15
N VAL A 342 23.49 -6.96 4.34
CA VAL A 342 23.66 -6.90 2.87
C VAL A 342 23.17 -5.56 2.29
N ALA A 343 22.03 -5.05 2.76
CA ALA A 343 21.48 -3.77 2.33
C ALA A 343 22.46 -2.60 2.60
N PHE A 344 23.04 -2.55 3.80
CA PHE A 344 24.04 -1.53 4.16
C PHE A 344 25.35 -1.71 3.38
N GLN A 345 25.83 -2.94 3.21
CA GLN A 345 27.03 -3.20 2.41
C GLN A 345 26.85 -2.78 0.95
N GLU A 346 25.68 -3.02 0.34
CA GLU A 346 25.42 -2.57 -1.03
C GLU A 346 25.25 -1.05 -1.13
N TRP A 347 24.67 -0.41 -0.12
CA TRP A 347 24.62 1.05 -0.03
C TRP A 347 26.02 1.68 0.07
N GLU A 348 26.91 1.16 0.93
CA GLU A 348 28.27 1.67 1.11
C GLU A 348 29.09 1.67 -0.20
N ARG A 349 28.78 0.74 -1.11
CA ARG A 349 29.46 0.63 -2.41
C ARG A 349 28.98 1.66 -3.43
N ASN A 350 27.78 2.23 -3.28
CA ASN A 350 27.31 3.39 -4.06
C ASN A 350 26.38 4.26 -3.19
N PRO A 351 26.93 5.15 -2.35
CA PRO A 351 26.13 5.83 -1.32
C PRO A 351 25.04 6.76 -1.85
N LEU A 352 25.24 7.34 -3.04
CA LEU A 352 24.30 8.33 -3.60
C LEU A 352 23.11 7.69 -4.29
N PHE A 353 23.33 6.64 -5.09
CA PHE A 353 22.31 6.02 -5.94
C PHE A 353 22.00 4.55 -5.60
N GLY A 354 22.73 3.96 -4.65
CA GLY A 354 22.52 2.59 -4.20
C GLY A 354 22.85 1.53 -5.25
N TYR A 355 22.36 0.32 -5.00
CA TYR A 355 22.52 -0.85 -5.86
C TYR A 355 21.84 -0.66 -7.22
N GLY A 356 20.65 -0.05 -7.24
CA GLY A 356 19.78 0.04 -8.39
C GLY A 356 18.52 -0.84 -8.29
N PRO A 357 17.60 -0.75 -9.26
CA PRO A 357 16.30 -1.44 -9.25
C PRO A 357 16.36 -2.97 -9.22
N SER A 358 17.52 -3.55 -9.50
CA SER A 358 17.79 -4.99 -9.47
C SER A 358 18.11 -5.50 -8.07
N PHE A 359 18.17 -4.64 -7.05
CA PHE A 359 18.43 -5.06 -5.67
C PHE A 359 17.45 -6.17 -5.25
N LEU A 360 18.02 -7.26 -4.73
CA LEU A 360 17.28 -8.46 -4.29
C LEU A 360 16.40 -9.11 -5.37
N ASN A 361 16.72 -8.92 -6.66
CA ASN A 361 16.19 -9.77 -7.71
C ASN A 361 16.78 -11.20 -7.62
N LEU A 362 16.32 -12.14 -8.45
CA LEU A 362 16.80 -13.52 -8.45
C LEU A 362 18.33 -13.63 -8.54
N ALA A 363 18.94 -12.90 -9.48
CA ALA A 363 20.37 -12.96 -9.72
C ALA A 363 21.17 -12.49 -8.50
N HIS A 364 20.76 -11.36 -7.90
CA HIS A 364 21.39 -10.84 -6.70
C HIS A 364 21.20 -11.81 -5.53
N ARG A 365 19.97 -12.25 -5.25
CA ARG A 365 19.65 -13.21 -4.17
C ARG A 365 20.45 -14.51 -4.29
N THR A 366 20.62 -15.02 -5.51
CA THR A 366 21.44 -16.21 -5.79
C THR A 366 22.90 -15.94 -5.47
N SER A 367 23.43 -14.77 -5.86
CA SER A 367 24.84 -14.41 -5.63
C SER A 367 25.21 -14.24 -4.15
N ILE A 368 24.26 -13.84 -3.30
CA ILE A 368 24.46 -13.65 -1.85
C ILE A 368 23.95 -14.84 -1.01
N GLY A 369 23.40 -15.89 -1.63
CA GLY A 369 22.85 -17.05 -0.93
C GLY A 369 21.55 -16.78 -0.15
N MET A 370 20.83 -15.68 -0.43
CA MET A 370 19.61 -15.28 0.28
C MET A 370 18.37 -15.35 -0.62
N LEU A 371 18.06 -16.55 -1.11
CA LEU A 371 17.01 -16.78 -2.10
C LEU A 371 15.61 -16.30 -1.65
N ASN A 372 15.31 -16.28 -0.35
CA ASN A 372 14.00 -15.88 0.17
C ASN A 372 13.86 -14.36 0.44
N ALA A 373 14.92 -13.57 0.29
CA ALA A 373 14.90 -12.14 0.63
C ALA A 373 14.48 -11.28 -0.57
N THR A 374 13.18 -11.03 -0.75
CA THR A 374 12.66 -10.23 -1.89
C THR A 374 12.74 -8.71 -1.68
N HIS A 375 12.93 -8.26 -0.44
CA HIS A 375 13.16 -6.87 -0.06
C HIS A 375 13.74 -6.79 1.37
N ALA A 376 14.23 -5.62 1.77
CA ALA A 376 14.75 -5.39 3.12
C ALA A 376 13.69 -5.41 4.24
N HIS A 377 12.41 -5.56 3.86
CA HIS A 377 11.27 -5.56 4.79
C HIS A 377 11.24 -4.36 5.76
N ASN A 378 11.77 -3.23 5.30
CA ASN A 378 11.72 -1.93 5.94
C ASN A 378 11.86 -0.91 4.82
N GLN A 379 10.90 0.00 4.69
CA GLN A 379 10.84 0.97 3.59
C GLN A 379 12.12 1.81 3.48
N PHE A 380 12.65 2.27 4.62
CA PHE A 380 13.82 3.13 4.62
C PHE A 380 15.09 2.36 4.25
N VAL A 381 15.28 1.17 4.82
CA VAL A 381 16.46 0.33 4.51
C VAL A 381 16.43 -0.13 3.05
N ASP A 382 15.25 -0.48 2.50
CA ASP A 382 15.13 -0.87 1.08
C ASP A 382 15.43 0.32 0.16
N ASP A 383 14.84 1.50 0.40
CA ASP A 383 15.10 2.69 -0.42
C ASP A 383 16.57 3.14 -0.30
N LEU A 384 17.20 2.99 0.86
CA LEU A 384 18.62 3.30 1.05
C LEU A 384 19.52 2.36 0.23
N ALA A 385 19.28 1.05 0.30
CA ALA A 385 20.07 0.08 -0.45
C ALA A 385 19.81 0.15 -1.96
N ARG A 386 18.55 0.35 -2.37
CA ARG A 386 18.14 0.35 -3.77
C ARG A 386 18.42 1.68 -4.47
N ALA A 387 18.23 2.80 -3.78
CA ALA A 387 18.23 4.14 -4.34
C ALA A 387 19.19 5.14 -3.67
N GLY A 388 19.97 4.68 -2.69
CA GLY A 388 20.98 5.48 -2.00
C GLY A 388 20.38 6.63 -1.18
N LEU A 389 21.25 7.58 -0.80
CA LEU A 389 20.86 8.76 -0.04
C LEU A 389 19.84 9.63 -0.77
N ILE A 390 19.88 9.69 -2.11
CA ILE A 390 18.94 10.48 -2.92
C ILE A 390 17.53 9.91 -2.79
N GLY A 391 17.37 8.59 -2.98
CA GLY A 391 16.09 7.92 -2.80
C GLY A 391 15.58 8.02 -1.36
N ALA A 392 16.40 7.62 -0.38
CA ALA A 392 16.02 7.62 1.03
C ALA A 392 15.64 9.02 1.56
N SER A 393 16.37 10.06 1.14
CA SER A 393 16.05 11.44 1.55
C SER A 393 14.75 11.93 0.88
N SER A 394 14.52 11.59 -0.38
CA SER A 394 13.26 11.90 -1.06
C SER A 394 12.06 11.19 -0.42
N LEU A 395 12.22 9.94 0.06
CA LEU A 395 11.23 9.21 0.84
C LEU A 395 10.87 9.96 2.12
N VAL A 396 11.87 10.42 2.89
CA VAL A 396 11.63 11.15 4.15
C VAL A 396 10.87 12.45 3.90
N VAL A 397 11.31 13.25 2.93
CA VAL A 397 10.63 14.50 2.56
C VAL A 397 9.19 14.22 2.09
N TYR A 398 9.01 13.18 1.29
CA TYR A 398 7.70 12.77 0.80
C TYR A 398 6.77 12.31 1.94
N ALA A 399 7.25 11.46 2.83
CA ALA A 399 6.50 10.97 3.99
C ALA A 399 6.11 12.10 4.94
N ILE A 400 7.02 13.04 5.22
CA ILE A 400 6.72 14.23 6.05
C ILE A 400 5.61 15.06 5.40
N ALA A 401 5.67 15.30 4.09
CA ALA A 401 4.63 16.05 3.40
C ALA A 401 3.26 15.32 3.47
N LEU A 402 3.25 14.00 3.27
CA LEU A 402 2.04 13.19 3.42
C LEU A 402 1.49 13.28 4.85
N LEU A 403 2.33 13.21 5.89
CA LEU A 403 1.93 13.37 7.28
C LEU A 403 1.31 14.75 7.52
N CYS A 404 2.01 15.81 7.13
CA CYS A 404 1.55 17.20 7.29
C CYS A 404 0.19 17.42 6.63
N LEU A 405 0.01 16.96 5.39
CA LEU A 405 -1.28 17.04 4.69
C LEU A 405 -2.34 16.15 5.34
N SER A 406 -1.97 14.97 5.83
CA SER A 406 -2.89 14.03 6.47
C SER A 406 -3.43 14.56 7.79
N ILE A 407 -2.58 15.20 8.60
CA ILE A 407 -2.98 15.91 9.83
C ILE A 407 -3.86 17.11 9.46
N ARG A 408 -3.41 17.95 8.51
CA ARG A 408 -4.13 19.15 8.08
C ARG A 408 -5.55 18.84 7.63
N TYR A 409 -5.74 17.71 6.95
CA TYR A 409 -7.03 17.29 6.40
C TYR A 409 -7.76 16.21 7.22
N ALA A 410 -7.29 15.90 8.42
CA ALA A 410 -7.85 14.83 9.24
C ALA A 410 -9.34 15.05 9.52
N PHE A 411 -9.74 16.26 9.95
CA PHE A 411 -11.14 16.54 10.28
C PHE A 411 -12.06 16.53 9.05
N GLN A 412 -11.61 17.09 7.92
CA GLN A 412 -12.40 17.14 6.68
C GLN A 412 -12.62 15.73 6.09
N THR A 413 -11.70 14.81 6.34
CA THR A 413 -11.79 13.41 5.89
C THR A 413 -12.33 12.48 6.97
N ARG A 414 -12.82 13.01 8.09
CA ARG A 414 -13.31 12.22 9.24
C ARG A 414 -12.28 11.20 9.74
N GLY A 415 -11.01 11.57 9.71
CA GLY A 415 -9.86 10.78 10.16
C GLY A 415 -9.26 9.86 9.10
N LEU A 416 -9.86 9.73 7.91
CA LEU A 416 -9.39 8.77 6.89
C LEU A 416 -7.97 9.06 6.41
N SER A 417 -7.62 10.33 6.17
CA SER A 417 -6.29 10.70 5.67
C SER A 417 -5.17 10.26 6.61
N ILE A 418 -5.31 10.60 7.90
CA ILE A 418 -4.32 10.25 8.92
C ILE A 418 -4.29 8.74 9.20
N ALA A 419 -5.44 8.06 9.16
CA ALA A 419 -5.49 6.60 9.31
C ALA A 419 -4.76 5.88 8.16
N LEU A 420 -4.99 6.28 6.91
CA LEU A 420 -4.27 5.70 5.75
C LEU A 420 -2.77 5.98 5.82
N TYR A 421 -2.36 7.18 6.24
CA TYR A 421 -0.95 7.48 6.47
C TYR A 421 -0.35 6.57 7.55
N ILE A 422 -1.00 6.43 8.72
CA ILE A 422 -0.51 5.58 9.83
C ILE A 422 -0.41 4.13 9.38
N VAL A 423 -1.39 3.62 8.62
CA VAL A 423 -1.35 2.29 8.03
C VAL A 423 -0.09 2.11 7.18
N LEU A 424 0.16 3.00 6.21
CA LEU A 424 1.33 2.90 5.33
C LEU A 424 2.65 3.11 6.09
N PHE A 425 2.69 4.04 7.02
CA PHE A 425 3.89 4.34 7.81
C PHE A 425 4.29 3.18 8.73
N LEU A 426 3.35 2.66 9.52
CA LEU A 426 3.61 1.51 10.41
C LEU A 426 3.89 0.24 9.60
N ARG A 427 3.25 0.08 8.43
CA ARG A 427 3.58 -1.01 7.51
C ARG A 427 5.02 -0.87 7.00
N GLY A 428 5.48 0.35 6.73
CA GLY A 428 6.85 0.69 6.32
C GLY A 428 7.95 0.26 7.28
N VAL A 429 7.63 0.01 8.55
CA VAL A 429 8.59 -0.59 9.51
C VAL A 429 8.87 -2.05 9.19
N SER A 430 7.88 -2.74 8.59
CA SER A 430 7.90 -4.19 8.36
C SER A 430 7.91 -4.62 6.89
N GLU A 431 7.66 -3.71 5.95
CA GLU A 431 7.69 -3.88 4.48
C GLU A 431 7.94 -2.54 3.77
N ILE A 432 7.68 -2.51 2.45
CA ILE A 432 7.94 -1.42 1.52
C ILE A 432 6.64 -0.88 0.84
N PRO A 433 5.62 -0.41 1.60
CA PRO A 433 4.31 -0.05 1.04
C PRO A 433 4.30 1.21 0.15
N LEU A 434 5.38 1.97 0.13
CA LEU A 434 5.58 3.14 -0.72
C LEU A 434 6.50 2.85 -1.92
N SER A 435 6.88 1.59 -2.14
CA SER A 435 7.68 1.17 -3.29
C SER A 435 7.02 1.58 -4.62
N MET A 436 7.84 2.14 -5.50
CA MET A 436 7.46 2.66 -6.81
C MET A 436 7.90 1.76 -7.98
N TYR A 437 8.32 0.54 -7.69
CA TYR A 437 8.83 -0.42 -8.68
C TYR A 437 7.74 -1.29 -9.33
N GLY A 438 6.50 -1.21 -8.84
CA GLY A 438 5.37 -1.95 -9.37
C GLY A 438 4.05 -1.45 -8.82
N TYR A 439 2.96 -2.06 -9.26
CA TYR A 439 1.61 -1.77 -8.77
C TYR A 439 1.02 -3.01 -8.12
N GLY A 440 0.47 -2.85 -6.92
CA GLY A 440 -0.11 -3.94 -6.13
C GLY A 440 -1.05 -3.41 -5.06
N ALA A 441 -1.43 -4.26 -4.12
CA ALA A 441 -2.36 -3.89 -3.05
C ALA A 441 -1.85 -2.70 -2.21
N GLU A 442 -0.54 -2.63 -1.94
CA GLU A 442 0.07 -1.55 -1.17
C GLU A 442 0.01 -0.22 -1.94
N PHE A 443 0.34 -0.27 -3.23
CA PHE A 443 0.22 0.87 -4.12
C PHE A 443 -1.24 1.37 -4.24
N ALA A 444 -2.24 0.48 -4.23
CA ALA A 444 -3.64 0.90 -4.23
C ALA A 444 -4.00 1.71 -2.95
N ALA A 445 -3.49 1.30 -1.80
CA ALA A 445 -3.65 2.05 -0.54
C ALA A 445 -2.92 3.41 -0.59
N HIS A 446 -1.73 3.44 -1.19
CA HIS A 446 -0.98 4.68 -1.40
C HIS A 446 -1.73 5.66 -2.33
N ILE A 447 -2.27 5.18 -3.45
CA ILE A 447 -3.08 5.98 -4.37
C ILE A 447 -4.34 6.50 -3.69
N LEU A 448 -5.01 5.69 -2.88
CA LEU A 448 -6.17 6.13 -2.10
C LEU A 448 -5.81 7.31 -1.19
N LEU A 449 -4.68 7.25 -0.48
CA LEU A 449 -4.20 8.36 0.35
C LEU A 449 -3.96 9.62 -0.50
N LEU A 450 -3.26 9.50 -1.63
CA LEU A 450 -2.97 10.64 -2.52
C LEU A 450 -4.24 11.33 -3.04
N MET A 451 -5.22 10.53 -3.44
CA MET A 451 -6.51 11.03 -3.93
C MET A 451 -7.29 11.75 -2.83
N VAL A 452 -7.31 11.22 -1.61
CA VAL A 452 -7.96 11.85 -0.46
C VAL A 452 -7.31 13.21 -0.14
N LEU A 453 -5.98 13.29 -0.16
CA LEU A 453 -5.25 14.53 0.11
C LEU A 453 -5.42 15.58 -0.99
N VAL A 454 -5.35 15.20 -2.27
CA VAL A 454 -5.48 16.14 -3.40
C VAL A 454 -6.90 16.72 -3.49
N MET A 455 -7.92 15.91 -3.20
CA MET A 455 -9.31 16.37 -3.15
C MET A 455 -9.49 17.47 -2.09
N MET A 456 -8.95 17.27 -0.89
CA MET A 456 -9.11 18.20 0.22
C MET A 456 -8.36 19.51 0.01
N SER A 457 -7.17 19.46 -0.59
CA SER A 457 -6.39 20.66 -0.90
C SER A 457 -7.06 21.55 -1.93
N ARG A 458 -7.76 20.98 -2.93
CA ARG A 458 -8.51 21.77 -3.93
C ARG A 458 -9.73 22.48 -3.36
N ASN A 459 -10.48 21.82 -2.46
CA ASN A 459 -11.69 22.40 -1.86
C ASN A 459 -11.40 23.54 -0.88
N HIS A 460 -10.19 23.59 -0.30
CA HIS A 460 -9.81 24.67 0.60
C HIS A 460 -9.59 26.01 -0.13
N GLY A 461 -9.01 25.97 -1.34
CA GLY A 461 -8.75 27.17 -2.13
C GLY A 461 -10.00 27.86 -2.68
N SER A 462 -11.11 27.14 -2.85
CA SER A 462 -12.38 27.73 -3.33
C SER A 462 -13.16 28.46 -2.25
N ARG A 463 -13.01 28.11 -0.96
CA ARG A 463 -13.68 28.81 0.15
C ARG A 463 -13.01 30.13 0.52
N VAL A 464 -11.68 30.25 0.35
CA VAL A 464 -10.92 31.47 0.69
C VAL A 464 -11.14 32.60 -0.33
N ARG A 465 -11.63 32.30 -1.54
CA ARG A 465 -11.96 33.32 -2.56
C ARG A 465 -13.39 33.87 -2.48
N ALA A 466 -14.19 33.41 -1.53
CA ALA A 466 -15.57 33.83 -1.33
C ALA A 466 -15.75 34.71 -0.07
N LEU A 467 -14.64 35.09 0.57
CA LEU A 467 -14.52 36.12 1.61
C LEU A 467 -13.61 37.21 1.05
#